data_AF-A0A087U8P0-F1
#
_entry.id   AF-A0A087U8P0-F1
#
_cell.length_a   1.000
_cell.length_b   1.000
_cell.length_c   1.000
_cell.angle_alpha   90.00
_cell.angle_beta   90.00
_cell.angle_gamma   90.00
#
_symmetry.space_group_name_H-M   'P 1'
#
loop_
_entity.id
_entity.type
_entity.pdbx_description
1 polymer ?
#
loop_
_entity_poly.entity_id
_entity_poly.type
_entity_poly.pdbx_seq_one_letter_code
_entity_poly.pdbx_strand_id
1 'polypeptide(L)'
;MYAPKDDFKHRAYWRELYSVEEAEHLTSLIQAAEENDIIFFYALSPGLDITYSNPKEITALKRKLEQVGQFGCTAFALLFDDIEPEISETDKEVYQSFAHAQVAVANEIYEYLSHPKFIF
;
A
#
# COMPACT_ATOMS: atom_id res chain seq x y z
N MET A 1 7.60 2.96 -11.29
CA MET A 1 7.08 2.91 -9.92
C MET A 1 6.32 4.20 -9.66
N TYR A 2 5.06 4.08 -9.25
CA TYR A 2 4.18 5.18 -8.90
C TYR A 2 4.27 5.42 -7.39
N ALA A 3 5.00 6.46 -7.01
CA ALA A 3 5.12 6.94 -5.63
C ALA A 3 5.19 8.49 -5.60
N PRO A 4 4.25 9.20 -6.24
CA PRO A 4 4.32 10.66 -6.33
C PRO A 4 4.08 11.31 -4.97
N LYS A 5 4.77 12.43 -4.71
CA LYS A 5 4.60 13.20 -3.47
C LYS A 5 3.28 13.98 -3.42
N ASP A 6 2.72 14.30 -4.60
CA ASP A 6 1.52 15.13 -4.74
C ASP A 6 0.21 14.32 -4.60
N ASP A 7 0.28 12.98 -4.62
CA ASP A 7 -0.88 12.13 -4.33
C ASP A 7 -1.00 11.93 -2.82
N PHE A 8 -1.89 12.69 -2.18
CA PHE A 8 -2.10 12.54 -0.74
C PHE A 8 -2.62 11.14 -0.36
N LYS A 9 -3.36 10.46 -1.24
CA LYS A 9 -3.90 9.11 -1.02
C LYS A 9 -2.84 8.02 -1.17
N HIS A 10 -1.63 8.36 -1.60
CA HIS A 10 -0.47 7.45 -1.56
C HIS A 10 0.15 7.36 -0.15
N ARG A 11 0.08 8.43 0.67
CA ARG A 11 0.79 8.50 1.97
C ARG A 11 -0.04 9.07 3.11
N ALA A 12 -0.40 10.35 3.05
CA ALA A 12 -1.08 11.04 4.16
C ALA A 12 -2.51 10.52 4.40
N TYR A 13 -3.24 10.21 3.34
CA TYR A 13 -4.61 9.70 3.38
C TYR A 13 -4.69 8.30 2.76
N TRP A 14 -3.72 7.43 3.07
CA TRP A 14 -3.58 6.12 2.44
C TRP A 14 -4.83 5.23 2.56
N ARG A 15 -5.60 5.41 3.64
CA ARG A 15 -6.88 4.71 3.90
C ARG A 15 -8.01 5.14 2.96
N GLU A 16 -7.94 6.33 2.39
CA GLU A 16 -8.99 6.84 1.50
C GLU A 16 -8.92 6.17 0.14
N LEU A 17 -10.08 5.74 -0.35
CA LEU A 17 -10.22 5.19 -1.69
C LEU A 17 -10.18 6.30 -2.74
N TYR A 18 -9.71 5.96 -3.93
CA TYR A 18 -9.79 6.86 -5.08
C TYR A 18 -11.24 7.13 -5.45
N SER A 19 -11.55 8.39 -5.79
CA SER A 19 -12.83 8.80 -6.35
C SER A 19 -12.99 8.23 -7.76
N VAL A 20 -14.17 8.39 -8.37
CA VAL A 20 -14.41 7.92 -9.74
C VAL A 20 -13.46 8.62 -10.73
N GLU A 21 -13.29 9.93 -10.60
CA GLU A 21 -12.40 10.71 -11.46
C GLU A 21 -10.92 10.31 -11.30
N GLU A 22 -10.46 10.11 -10.06
CA GLU A 22 -9.10 9.64 -9.79
C GLU A 22 -8.88 8.20 -10.31
N ALA A 23 -9.90 7.34 -10.19
CA ALA A 23 -9.87 5.97 -10.70
C ALA A 23 -9.74 5.93 -12.23
N GLU A 24 -10.46 6.80 -12.95
CA GLU A 24 -10.36 6.92 -14.42
C GLU A 24 -8.95 7.33 -14.85
N HIS A 25 -8.35 8.30 -14.16
CA HIS A 25 -6.97 8.72 -14.42
C HIS A 25 -5.95 7.60 -14.16
N LEU A 26 -6.06 6.91 -13.02
CA LEU A 26 -5.15 5.81 -12.69
C LEU A 26 -5.30 4.62 -13.63
N THR A 27 -6.54 4.25 -14.00
CA THR A 27 -6.81 3.18 -14.96
C THR A 27 -6.16 3.51 -16.31
N SER A 28 -6.33 4.74 -16.80
CA SER A 28 -5.72 5.20 -18.05
C SER A 28 -4.19 5.14 -18.00
N LEU A 29 -3.59 5.49 -16.86
CA LEU A 29 -2.14 5.45 -16.67
C LEU A 29 -1.60 4.02 -16.62
N ILE A 30 -2.30 3.11 -15.93
CA ILE A 30 -1.95 1.69 -15.86
C ILE A 30 -2.03 1.07 -17.26
N GLN A 31 -3.12 1.33 -17.99
CA GLN A 31 -3.30 0.85 -19.36
C GLN A 31 -2.19 1.38 -20.28
N ALA A 32 -1.86 2.67 -20.21
CA ALA A 32 -0.77 3.23 -21.01
C ALA A 32 0.58 2.59 -20.68
N ALA A 33 0.84 2.22 -19.43
CA ALA A 33 2.06 1.49 -19.07
C ALA A 33 2.07 0.07 -19.67
N GLU A 34 0.94 -0.64 -19.63
CA GLU A 34 0.78 -1.96 -20.23
C GLU A 34 0.99 -1.92 -21.76
N GLU A 35 0.38 -0.96 -22.46
CA GLU A 35 0.52 -0.76 -23.91
C GLU A 35 1.96 -0.47 -24.36
N ASN A 36 2.83 -0.05 -23.44
CA ASN A 36 4.25 0.24 -23.70
C ASN A 36 5.20 -0.79 -23.08
N ASP A 37 4.69 -1.96 -22.67
CA ASP A 37 5.47 -3.04 -22.03
C ASP A 37 6.19 -2.61 -20.73
N ILE A 38 5.64 -1.62 -20.02
CA ILE A 38 6.18 -1.11 -18.76
C ILE A 38 5.39 -1.69 -17.59
N ILE A 39 6.10 -2.33 -16.65
CA ILE A 39 5.47 -2.81 -15.41
C ILE A 39 5.15 -1.62 -14.50
N PHE A 40 3.87 -1.34 -14.33
CA PHE A 40 3.38 -0.35 -13.40
C PHE A 40 3.36 -0.90 -11.97
N PHE A 41 4.28 -0.43 -11.12
CA PHE A 41 4.24 -0.67 -9.67
C PHE A 41 3.46 0.44 -8.97
N TYR A 42 2.38 0.09 -8.27
CA TYR A 42 1.70 1.00 -7.35
C TYR A 42 2.32 0.90 -5.95
N ALA A 43 2.92 1.99 -5.47
CA ALA A 43 3.40 2.06 -4.10
C ALA A 43 2.32 2.60 -3.16
N LEU A 44 2.39 2.25 -1.88
CA LEU A 44 1.56 2.81 -0.83
C LEU A 44 2.41 2.94 0.45
N SER A 45 2.32 4.09 1.13
CA SER A 45 3.16 4.42 2.29
C SER A 45 2.32 4.59 3.56
N PRO A 46 1.88 3.50 4.21
CA PRO A 46 1.02 3.58 5.39
C PRO A 46 1.76 3.91 6.70
N GLY A 47 3.11 3.90 6.67
CA GLY A 47 3.94 3.92 7.87
C GLY A 47 3.83 5.14 8.78
N LEU A 48 3.24 6.26 8.33
CA LEU A 48 3.12 7.49 9.12
C LEU A 48 2.21 7.33 10.35
N ASP A 49 1.12 6.58 10.22
CA ASP A 49 0.07 6.53 11.24
C ASP A 49 -0.63 5.16 11.36
N ILE A 50 -0.10 4.12 10.71
CA ILE A 50 -0.66 2.77 10.81
C ILE A 50 -0.46 2.21 12.23
N THR A 51 -1.53 1.64 12.79
CA THR A 51 -1.44 0.72 13.93
C THR A 51 -1.42 -0.70 13.39
N TYR A 52 -0.23 -1.32 13.37
CA TYR A 52 0.02 -2.59 12.68
C TYR A 52 -0.86 -3.74 13.21
N SER A 53 -1.14 -3.75 14.51
CA SER A 53 -1.93 -4.78 15.20
C SER A 53 -3.44 -4.59 15.04
N ASN A 54 -3.91 -3.47 14.51
CA ASN A 54 -5.34 -3.18 14.39
C ASN A 54 -5.92 -3.78 13.10
N PRO A 55 -6.84 -4.76 13.17
CA PRO A 55 -7.38 -5.41 11.97
C PRO A 55 -8.13 -4.47 11.02
N LYS A 56 -8.63 -3.33 11.53
CA LYS A 56 -9.30 -2.31 10.69
C LYS A 56 -8.31 -1.61 9.77
N GLU A 57 -7.09 -1.37 10.23
CA GLU A 57 -6.01 -0.79 9.45
C GLU A 57 -5.62 -1.72 8.30
N ILE A 58 -5.46 -3.01 8.61
CA ILE A 58 -5.14 -4.03 7.61
C ILE A 58 -6.28 -4.19 6.60
N THR A 59 -7.53 -4.11 7.04
CA THR A 59 -8.70 -4.13 6.16
C THR A 59 -8.71 -2.92 5.22
N ALA A 60 -8.41 -1.72 5.72
CA ALA A 60 -8.31 -0.51 4.89
C ALA A 60 -7.20 -0.65 3.84
N LEU A 61 -6.05 -1.20 4.23
CA LEU A 61 -4.90 -1.43 3.36
C LEU A 61 -5.26 -2.41 2.22
N LYS A 62 -5.88 -3.54 2.55
CA LYS A 62 -6.39 -4.52 1.58
C LYS A 62 -7.38 -3.89 0.61
N ARG A 63 -8.38 -3.17 1.10
CA ARG A 63 -9.39 -2.50 0.26
C ARG A 63 -8.78 -1.49 -0.70
N LYS A 64 -7.77 -0.73 -0.24
CA LYS A 64 -7.08 0.25 -1.09
C LYS A 64 -6.31 -0.43 -2.22
N LEU A 65 -5.51 -1.46 -1.90
CA LEU A 65 -4.72 -2.17 -2.90
C LEU A 65 -5.61 -2.99 -3.86
N GLU A 66 -6.70 -3.57 -3.36
CA GLU A 66 -7.71 -4.25 -4.17
C GLU A 66 -8.38 -3.29 -5.15
N GLN A 67 -8.73 -2.07 -4.72
CA GLN A 67 -9.26 -1.03 -5.61
C GLN A 67 -8.28 -0.74 -6.76
N VAL A 68 -7.00 -0.59 -6.47
CA VAL A 68 -5.98 -0.35 -7.51
C VAL A 68 -5.78 -1.60 -8.39
N GLY A 69 -5.91 -2.81 -7.82
CA GLY A 69 -5.95 -4.05 -8.59
C GLY A 69 -7.11 -4.11 -9.59
N GLN A 70 -8.29 -3.61 -9.20
CA GLN A 70 -9.45 -3.49 -10.10
C GLN A 70 -9.22 -2.50 -11.25
N PHE A 71 -8.27 -1.57 -11.12
CA PHE A 71 -7.84 -0.67 -12.20
C PHE A 71 -6.86 -1.35 -13.19
N GLY A 72 -6.50 -2.62 -12.97
CA GLY A 72 -5.58 -3.39 -13.81
C GLY A 72 -4.15 -3.52 -13.28
N CYS A 73 -3.86 -2.95 -12.10
CA CYS A 73 -2.51 -3.03 -11.53
C CYS A 73 -2.20 -4.44 -10.99
N THR A 74 -1.02 -4.97 -11.34
CA THR A 74 -0.58 -6.33 -10.97
C THR A 74 0.73 -6.35 -10.18
N ALA A 75 1.32 -5.18 -9.90
CA ALA A 75 2.56 -5.05 -9.16
C ALA A 75 2.44 -3.96 -8.09
N PHE A 76 2.89 -4.25 -6.87
CA PHE A 76 2.66 -3.40 -5.70
C PHE A 76 3.94 -3.16 -4.91
N ALA A 77 3.96 -2.08 -4.13
CA ALA A 77 5.01 -1.81 -3.15
C ALA A 77 4.41 -1.27 -1.85
N LEU A 78 4.91 -1.72 -0.70
CA LEU A 78 4.64 -1.08 0.59
C LEU A 78 5.91 -0.39 1.07
N LEU A 79 5.82 0.91 1.33
CA LEU A 79 6.96 1.73 1.70
C LEU A 79 6.86 2.18 3.16
N PHE A 80 7.98 2.05 3.87
CA PHE A 80 8.14 2.43 5.28
C PHE A 80 9.35 3.36 5.47
N ASP A 81 9.62 4.21 4.47
CA ASP A 81 10.68 5.24 4.49
C ASP A 81 10.25 6.51 5.24
N ASP A 82 11.22 7.24 5.80
CA ASP A 82 11.00 8.54 6.45
C ASP A 82 9.87 8.52 7.50
N ILE A 83 9.86 7.51 8.36
CA ILE A 83 8.93 7.35 9.49
C ILE A 83 9.69 7.22 10.81
N GLU A 84 9.03 7.54 11.91
CA GLU A 84 9.61 7.35 13.24
C GLU A 84 9.84 5.85 13.50
N PRO A 85 11.03 5.45 13.98
CA PRO A 85 11.35 4.04 14.20
C PRO A 85 10.72 3.46 15.49
N GLU A 86 9.76 4.17 16.08
CA GLU A 86 9.07 3.75 17.28
C GLU A 86 7.69 3.17 16.95
N ILE A 87 7.42 2.00 17.52
CA ILE A 87 6.14 1.32 17.36
C ILE A 87 5.18 1.73 18.48
N SER A 88 3.87 1.83 18.20
CA SER A 88 2.88 2.24 19.21
C SER A 88 2.85 1.28 20.40
N GLU A 89 2.44 1.75 21.59
CA GLU A 89 2.32 0.87 22.78
C GLU A 89 1.41 -0.34 22.52
N THR A 90 0.29 -0.14 21.82
CA THR A 90 -0.61 -1.23 21.42
C THR A 90 0.11 -2.26 20.55
N ASP A 91 0.94 -1.81 19.61
CA ASP A 91 1.67 -2.71 18.73
C ASP A 91 2.83 -3.43 19.46
N LYS A 92 3.41 -2.82 20.51
CA LYS A 92 4.44 -3.46 21.37
C LYS A 92 3.89 -4.69 22.10
N GLU A 93 2.58 -4.74 22.37
CA GLU A 93 1.93 -5.91 22.98
C GLU A 93 1.84 -7.11 22.03
N VAL A 94 1.91 -6.87 20.71
CA VAL A 94 1.71 -7.89 19.67
C VAL A 94 3.01 -8.24 18.95
N TYR A 95 3.87 -7.26 18.67
CA TYR A 95 5.08 -7.44 17.88
C TYR A 95 6.35 -7.22 18.69
N GLN A 96 7.33 -8.09 18.47
CA GLN A 96 8.61 -8.07 19.19
C GLN A 96 9.51 -6.88 18.80
N SER A 97 9.26 -6.26 17.65
CA SER A 97 10.03 -5.11 17.15
C SER A 97 9.28 -4.42 16.01
N PHE A 98 9.71 -3.22 15.65
CA PHE A 98 9.20 -2.50 14.48
C PHE A 98 9.33 -3.29 13.17
N ALA A 99 10.48 -3.93 12.93
CA ALA A 99 10.70 -4.76 11.74
C ALA A 99 9.73 -5.95 11.67
N HIS A 100 9.49 -6.64 12.79
CA HIS A 100 8.52 -7.72 12.89
C HIS A 100 7.09 -7.26 12.51
N ALA A 101 6.69 -6.05 12.93
CA ALA A 101 5.37 -5.50 12.59
C ALA A 101 5.25 -5.18 11.09
N GLN A 102 6.26 -4.53 10.51
CA GLN A 102 6.30 -4.22 9.08
C GLN A 102 6.27 -5.48 8.21
N VAL A 103 7.09 -6.48 8.55
CA VAL A 103 7.14 -7.77 7.84
C VAL A 103 5.82 -8.52 7.97
N ALA A 104 5.18 -8.51 9.14
CA ALA A 104 3.88 -9.15 9.34
C ALA A 104 2.82 -8.56 8.40
N VAL A 105 2.72 -7.22 8.33
CA VAL A 105 1.78 -6.55 7.44
C VAL A 105 2.14 -6.78 5.97
N ALA A 106 3.40 -6.67 5.59
CA ALA A 106 3.83 -6.88 4.21
C ALA A 106 3.52 -8.30 3.72
N ASN A 107 3.82 -9.31 4.53
CA ASN A 107 3.50 -10.70 4.20
C ASN A 107 1.99 -10.94 4.12
N GLU A 108 1.20 -10.41 5.06
CA GLU A 108 -0.25 -10.56 5.02
C GLU A 108 -0.87 -9.95 3.76
N ILE A 109 -0.39 -8.80 3.33
CA ILE A 109 -0.84 -8.16 2.08
C ILE A 109 -0.38 -8.94 0.86
N TYR A 110 0.87 -9.41 0.84
CA TYR A 110 1.42 -10.22 -0.24
C TYR A 110 0.60 -11.50 -0.47
N GLU A 111 0.26 -12.21 0.61
CA GLU A 111 -0.62 -13.38 0.59
C GLU A 111 -2.03 -13.03 0.14
N TYR A 112 -2.62 -11.95 0.68
CA TYR A 112 -3.97 -11.51 0.32
C TYR A 112 -4.12 -11.21 -1.18
N LEU A 113 -3.09 -10.59 -1.79
CA LEU A 113 -3.07 -10.24 -3.21
C LEU A 113 -2.66 -11.42 -4.11
N SER A 114 -2.56 -12.65 -3.58
CA SER A 114 -2.17 -13.85 -4.32
C SER A 114 -0.77 -13.77 -4.94
N HIS A 115 0.21 -13.33 -4.14
CA HIS A 115 1.64 -13.40 -4.45
C HIS A 115 2.08 -12.59 -5.70
N PRO A 116 1.70 -11.31 -5.84
CA PRO A 116 2.01 -10.50 -7.04
C PRO A 116 3.50 -10.12 -7.11
N LYS A 117 3.92 -9.37 -8.15
CA LYS A 117 5.20 -8.66 -8.07
C LYS A 117 5.13 -7.66 -6.93
N PHE A 118 6.01 -7.78 -5.94
CA PHE A 118 5.90 -7.05 -4.68
C PHE A 118 7.25 -6.50 -4.21
N ILE A 119 7.26 -5.25 -3.75
CA ILE A 119 8.44 -4.58 -3.20
C ILE A 119 8.13 -4.13 -1.75
N PHE A 120 9.13 -4.26 -0.90
CA PHE A 120 9.15 -3.78 0.48
C PHE A 120 10.47 -3.03 0.71
#